data_AF-A0A2W5UT82-F1
#
_entry.id   AF-A0A2W5UT82-F1
#
_cell.length_a   1.000
_cell.length_b   1.000
_cell.length_c   1.000
_cell.angle_alpha   90.00
_cell.angle_beta   90.00
_cell.angle_gamma   90.00
#
_symmetry.space_group_name_H-M   'P 1'
#
loop_
_entity.id
_entity.type
_entity.pdbx_description
1 polymer ?
#
loop_
_entity_poly.entity_id
_entity_poly.type
_entity_poly.pdbx_seq_one_letter_code
_entity_poly.pdbx_strand_id
1 'polypeptide(L)'
;MGISSAQSEVHRSPERADGKDESSTATLMKTVVPYADRWCPELPEPREIPVDQPPEAPRSPQQPLFRRLLPLVMVVAVLGMVAIMVVSGNAANPMTYLFPLIMVASMVGMVTGNQAQSVDERRRVYLRHIDRCRRESREDAEQQRSMMEFVDPDPHTLTLFVGSNRMWERGRYDDDFAHVRIGTASQRARTHVSIGETNAVEDIDPICALALRRALRESLVLSDVPVCLALGDFSTVYIGGSDGRKVVRSLLAQLVTLHGPEAVRIMVCGHP
;
A
#
# COMPACT_ATOMS: atom_id res chain seq x y z
N MET A 1 -12.52 -32.21 -24.48
CA MET A 1 -13.78 -32.59 -23.80
C MET A 1 -14.72 -31.41 -23.92
N GLY A 2 -15.78 -31.53 -24.71
CA GLY A 2 -16.70 -30.44 -25.00
C GLY A 2 -17.59 -30.15 -23.79
N ILE A 3 -17.68 -28.88 -23.41
CA ILE A 3 -18.46 -28.44 -22.27
C ILE A 3 -19.75 -27.82 -22.82
N SER A 4 -20.85 -28.48 -22.50
CA SER A 4 -22.21 -28.14 -22.90
C SER A 4 -22.62 -26.80 -22.26
N SER A 5 -22.86 -25.78 -23.08
CA SER A 5 -23.49 -24.53 -22.63
C SER A 5 -24.94 -24.81 -22.25
N ALA A 6 -25.23 -24.81 -20.94
CA ALA A 6 -26.58 -24.96 -20.44
C ALA A 6 -27.39 -23.68 -20.72
N GLN A 7 -28.20 -23.73 -21.78
CA GLN A 7 -29.20 -22.70 -22.10
C GLN A 7 -30.45 -22.95 -21.23
N SER A 8 -30.72 -22.07 -20.28
CA SER A 8 -31.96 -22.12 -19.49
C SER A 8 -33.07 -21.35 -20.23
N GLU A 9 -33.99 -22.08 -20.86
CA GLU A 9 -35.17 -21.50 -21.50
C GLU A 9 -36.27 -21.25 -20.47
N VAL A 10 -36.56 -19.97 -20.18
CA VAL A 10 -37.71 -19.55 -19.36
C VAL A 10 -39.02 -19.72 -20.14
N HIS A 11 -39.87 -20.65 -19.72
CA HIS A 11 -41.22 -20.91 -20.25
C HIS A 11 -42.28 -20.14 -19.44
N ARG A 12 -43.15 -19.37 -20.10
CA ARG A 12 -44.27 -18.66 -19.48
C ARG A 12 -45.56 -19.17 -20.12
N SER A 13 -46.38 -19.90 -19.35
CA SER A 13 -47.78 -20.17 -19.73
C SER A 13 -48.66 -19.01 -19.28
N PRO A 14 -49.58 -18.56 -20.13
CA PRO A 14 -50.85 -18.04 -19.64
C PRO A 14 -52.04 -18.81 -20.22
N GLU A 15 -53.01 -18.90 -19.35
CA GLU A 15 -54.32 -19.55 -19.39
C GLU A 15 -55.25 -18.97 -20.47
N ARG A 16 -56.24 -19.77 -20.88
CA ARG A 16 -57.28 -19.47 -21.88
C ARG A 16 -58.21 -18.31 -21.48
N ALA A 17 -58.44 -17.38 -22.41
CA ALA A 17 -59.74 -16.75 -22.72
C ALA A 17 -59.57 -16.06 -24.09
N ASP A 18 -60.08 -16.65 -25.17
CA ASP A 18 -61.33 -16.29 -25.87
C ASP A 18 -61.37 -14.84 -26.39
N GLY A 19 -61.64 -14.68 -27.68
CA GLY A 19 -61.78 -13.36 -28.33
C GLY A 19 -60.91 -13.19 -29.57
N LYS A 20 -61.51 -13.50 -30.70
CA LYS A 20 -61.18 -13.09 -32.07
C LYS A 20 -60.62 -11.66 -32.21
N ASP A 21 -59.56 -11.54 -33.01
CA ASP A 21 -59.35 -10.55 -34.09
C ASP A 21 -57.95 -9.91 -34.13
N GLU A 22 -57.33 -10.05 -35.30
CA GLU A 22 -56.28 -9.26 -35.94
C GLU A 22 -55.38 -8.38 -35.05
N SER A 23 -54.15 -8.80 -34.78
CA SER A 23 -53.09 -7.85 -34.41
C SER A 23 -51.70 -8.47 -34.45
N SER A 24 -50.83 -7.83 -35.23
CA SER A 24 -49.37 -7.78 -35.12
C SER A 24 -48.65 -9.04 -34.62
N THR A 25 -47.96 -9.69 -35.55
CA THR A 25 -46.75 -10.49 -35.26
C THR A 25 -45.67 -9.59 -34.65
N ALA A 26 -45.83 -9.22 -33.39
CA ALA A 26 -44.76 -8.69 -32.57
C ALA A 26 -43.84 -9.86 -32.27
N THR A 27 -42.86 -10.08 -33.15
CA THR A 27 -41.68 -10.89 -32.87
C THR A 27 -41.06 -10.33 -31.59
N LEU A 28 -41.38 -10.95 -30.45
CA LEU A 28 -40.77 -10.69 -29.15
C LEU A 28 -39.29 -11.00 -29.30
N MET A 29 -38.52 -9.98 -29.67
CA MET A 29 -37.07 -10.04 -29.79
C MET A 29 -36.53 -10.22 -28.36
N LYS A 30 -36.39 -11.48 -27.96
CA LYS A 30 -35.86 -11.88 -26.65
C LYS A 30 -34.35 -11.68 -26.68
N THR A 31 -33.88 -10.56 -26.16
CA THR A 31 -32.45 -10.31 -25.98
C THR A 31 -31.90 -11.31 -24.97
N VAL A 32 -31.18 -12.32 -25.45
CA VAL A 32 -30.41 -13.23 -24.60
C VAL A 32 -29.11 -12.51 -24.27
N VAL A 33 -28.91 -12.15 -23.00
CA VAL A 33 -27.65 -11.60 -22.52
C VAL A 33 -26.78 -12.78 -22.06
N PRO A 34 -25.68 -13.11 -22.76
CA PRO A 34 -24.79 -14.17 -22.33
C PRO A 34 -24.02 -13.74 -21.08
N TYR A 35 -23.78 -14.69 -20.18
CA TYR A 35 -22.86 -14.52 -19.07
C TYR A 35 -21.43 -14.42 -19.63
N ALA A 36 -20.76 -13.28 -19.44
CA ALA A 36 -19.40 -13.09 -19.91
C ALA A 36 -18.41 -13.73 -18.93
N ASP A 37 -17.33 -14.32 -19.47
CA ASP A 37 -16.24 -14.82 -18.64
C ASP A 37 -15.58 -13.62 -17.94
N ARG A 38 -15.52 -13.68 -16.61
CA ARG A 38 -15.11 -12.55 -15.77
C ARG A 38 -13.60 -12.40 -15.78
N TRP A 39 -13.10 -11.34 -16.41
CA TRP A 39 -11.72 -10.90 -16.18
C TRP A 39 -11.63 -10.23 -14.82
N CYS A 40 -10.83 -10.78 -13.91
CA CYS A 40 -10.57 -10.21 -12.60
C CYS A 40 -9.05 -9.93 -12.50
N PRO A 41 -8.61 -8.73 -12.07
CA PRO A 41 -7.20 -8.48 -11.80
C PRO A 41 -6.63 -9.55 -10.86
N GLU A 42 -5.34 -9.88 -10.91
CA GLU A 42 -4.77 -10.82 -9.94
C GLU A 42 -4.57 -10.13 -8.58
N LEU A 43 -4.94 -10.81 -7.49
CA LEU A 43 -4.60 -10.36 -6.14
C LEU A 43 -3.13 -10.63 -5.88
N PRO A 44 -2.38 -9.66 -5.32
CA PRO A 44 -1.04 -9.95 -4.86
C PRO A 44 -1.10 -11.03 -3.76
N GLU A 45 -0.19 -12.00 -3.88
CA GLU A 45 -0.03 -13.04 -2.88
C GLU A 45 0.35 -12.40 -1.53
N PRO A 46 -0.25 -12.83 -0.40
CA PRO A 46 0.11 -12.31 0.90
C PRO A 46 1.59 -12.59 1.16
N ARG A 47 2.37 -11.52 1.37
CA ARG A 47 3.79 -11.64 1.65
C ARG A 47 4.27 -10.55 2.60
N GLU A 48 5.36 -10.86 3.28
CA GLU A 48 6.05 -9.89 4.11
C GLU A 48 7.30 -9.42 3.36
N ILE A 49 7.55 -8.10 3.38
CA ILE A 49 8.78 -7.52 2.82
C ILE A 49 9.76 -7.40 4.00
N PRO A 50 10.73 -8.31 4.13
CA PRO A 50 11.69 -8.25 5.22
C PRO A 50 12.59 -7.04 5.02
N VAL A 51 12.76 -6.28 6.08
CA VAL A 51 13.66 -5.12 6.12
C VAL A 51 14.80 -5.38 7.08
N ASP A 52 15.99 -4.98 6.64
CA ASP A 52 17.21 -5.04 7.43
C ASP A 52 17.11 -4.16 8.68
N GLN A 53 17.82 -4.57 9.73
CA GLN A 53 17.91 -3.77 10.94
C GLN A 53 18.52 -2.39 10.65
N PRO A 54 18.07 -1.33 11.35
CA PRO A 54 18.67 -0.02 11.18
C PRO A 54 20.14 -0.03 11.62
N PRO A 55 21.00 0.77 10.99
CA PRO A 55 22.42 0.81 11.32
C PRO A 55 22.63 1.23 12.77
N GLU A 56 23.70 0.71 13.38
CA GLU A 56 24.13 1.15 14.71
C GLU A 56 24.30 2.67 14.74
N ALA A 57 23.88 3.27 15.85
CA ALA A 57 24.09 4.67 16.09
C ALA A 57 25.60 4.98 15.98
N PRO A 58 25.98 6.17 15.48
CA PRO A 58 27.36 6.60 15.56
C PRO A 58 27.75 6.66 17.04
N ARG A 59 28.42 5.61 17.54
CA ARG A 59 29.06 5.66 18.85
C ARG A 59 29.93 6.90 18.78
N SER A 60 29.69 7.90 19.64
CA SER A 60 30.71 8.91 19.89
C SER A 60 31.93 8.07 20.26
N PRO A 61 32.97 7.98 19.43
CA PRO A 61 34.11 7.19 19.83
C PRO A 61 34.51 7.82 21.14
N GLN A 62 34.50 7.05 22.23
CA GLN A 62 35.31 7.40 23.37
C GLN A 62 36.70 7.42 22.77
N GLN A 63 37.10 8.60 22.27
CA GLN A 63 38.37 8.74 21.60
C GLN A 63 39.34 8.31 22.68
N PRO A 64 40.11 7.22 22.48
CA PRO A 64 41.07 6.81 23.48
C PRO A 64 41.87 8.06 23.85
N LEU A 65 42.12 8.29 25.14
CA LEU A 65 42.68 9.57 25.61
C LEU A 65 43.83 10.06 24.72
N PHE A 66 44.64 9.13 24.21
CA PHE A 66 45.64 9.35 23.16
C PHE A 66 45.14 10.09 21.90
N ARG A 67 44.04 9.67 21.25
CA ARG A 67 43.47 10.31 20.05
C ARG A 67 42.88 11.69 20.36
N ARG A 68 42.41 11.90 21.59
CA ARG A 68 41.94 13.21 22.09
C ARG A 68 43.10 14.15 22.43
N LEU A 69 44.22 13.61 22.89
CA LEU A 69 45.46 14.33 23.16
C LEU A 69 46.30 14.56 21.90
N LEU A 70 46.11 13.80 20.83
CA LEU A 70 46.89 13.90 19.59
C LEU A 70 46.93 15.35 19.03
N PRO A 71 45.80 16.10 18.93
CA PRO A 71 45.84 17.49 18.49
C PRO A 71 46.62 18.40 19.44
N LEU A 72 46.51 18.16 20.75
CA LEU A 72 47.25 18.90 21.77
C LEU A 72 48.77 18.65 21.66
N VAL A 73 49.17 17.39 21.53
CA VAL A 73 50.58 16.99 21.32
C VAL A 73 51.13 17.61 20.03
N MET A 74 50.32 17.66 18.96
CA MET A 74 50.72 18.30 17.70
C MET A 74 50.88 19.81 17.82
N VAL A 75 49.96 20.50 18.52
CA VAL A 75 50.11 21.94 18.80
C VAL A 75 51.39 22.20 19.58
N VAL A 76 51.69 21.38 20.60
CA VAL A 76 52.95 21.46 21.35
C VAL A 76 54.15 21.19 20.46
N ALA A 77 54.10 20.20 19.57
CA ALA A 77 55.18 19.89 18.63
C ALA A 77 55.44 21.03 17.63
N VAL A 78 54.38 21.65 17.10
CA VAL A 78 54.50 22.81 16.20
C VAL A 78 55.04 24.02 16.94
N LEU A 79 54.55 24.32 18.14
CA LEU A 79 55.09 25.40 18.97
C LEU A 79 56.56 25.16 19.33
N GLY A 80 56.94 23.91 19.63
CA GLY A 80 58.33 23.52 19.87
C GLY A 80 59.22 23.71 18.64
N MET A 81 58.77 23.28 17.47
CA MET A 81 59.48 23.48 16.20
C MET A 81 59.67 24.98 15.90
N VAL A 82 58.62 25.79 16.08
CA VAL A 82 58.67 27.25 15.90
C VAL A 82 59.68 27.88 16.85
N ALA A 83 59.67 27.49 18.13
CA ALA A 83 60.62 27.99 19.13
C ALA A 83 62.07 27.67 18.77
N ILE A 84 62.37 26.44 18.33
CA ILE A 84 63.71 26.04 17.88
C ILE A 84 64.14 26.85 16.65
N MET A 85 63.25 27.08 15.68
CA MET A 85 63.58 27.87 14.49
C MET A 85 63.87 29.34 14.80
N VAL A 86 63.18 29.93 15.77
CA VAL A 86 63.45 31.28 16.26
C VAL A 86 64.81 31.35 16.95
N VAL A 87 65.16 30.36 17.77
CA VAL A 87 66.43 30.31 18.49
C VAL A 87 67.62 29.98 17.57
N SER A 88 67.44 29.13 16.57
CA SER A 88 68.48 28.77 15.59
C SER A 88 68.73 29.83 14.51
N GLY A 89 68.06 30.99 14.57
CA GLY A 89 68.30 32.11 13.65
C GLY A 89 67.85 31.89 12.20
N ASN A 90 67.15 30.78 11.92
CA ASN A 90 66.69 30.43 10.57
C ASN A 90 65.31 31.03 10.24
N ALA A 91 64.97 32.16 10.90
CA ALA A 91 63.65 32.78 10.94
C ALA A 91 63.39 33.80 9.80
N ALA A 92 64.13 33.73 8.70
CA ALA A 92 64.16 34.81 7.70
C ALA A 92 62.92 34.90 6.79
N ASN A 93 62.06 33.87 6.73
CA ASN A 93 60.90 33.86 5.84
C ASN A 93 59.59 33.55 6.58
N PRO A 94 58.60 34.48 6.59
CA PRO A 94 57.27 34.26 7.17
C PRO A 94 56.54 33.04 6.58
N MET A 95 56.85 32.68 5.33
CA MET A 95 56.32 31.51 4.64
C MET A 95 56.67 30.18 5.34
N THR A 96 57.78 30.13 6.08
CA THR A 96 58.22 28.92 6.80
C THR A 96 57.29 28.55 7.94
N TYR A 97 56.56 29.53 8.52
CA TYR A 97 55.58 29.30 9.57
C TYR A 97 54.19 28.90 9.05
N LEU A 98 53.91 29.19 7.78
CA LEU A 98 52.61 28.91 7.17
C LEU A 98 52.46 27.42 6.82
N PHE A 99 53.55 26.75 6.42
CA PHE A 99 53.54 25.34 6.04
C PHE A 99 53.12 24.39 7.18
N PRO A 100 53.69 24.47 8.41
CA PRO A 100 53.25 23.65 9.54
C PRO A 100 51.80 23.91 9.94
N LEU A 101 51.35 25.18 9.83
CA LEU A 101 49.98 25.57 10.19
C LEU A 101 48.95 24.96 9.24
N ILE A 102 49.18 25.04 7.92
CA ILE A 102 48.30 24.45 6.89
C ILE A 102 48.29 22.92 7.01
N MET A 103 49.43 22.30 7.32
CA MET A 103 49.54 20.85 7.51
C MET A 103 48.65 20.37 8.66
N VAL A 104 48.69 21.04 9.81
CA VAL A 104 47.82 20.70 10.96
C VAL A 104 46.35 20.93 10.63
N ALA A 105 46.01 22.06 10.01
CA ALA A 105 44.63 22.37 9.63
C ALA A 105 44.04 21.35 8.64
N SER A 106 44.82 20.96 7.62
CA SER A 106 44.42 19.97 6.62
C SER A 106 44.17 18.58 7.23
N MET A 107 45.06 18.14 8.12
CA MET A 107 44.95 16.82 8.75
C MET A 107 43.78 16.74 9.73
N VAL A 108 43.53 17.81 10.51
CA VAL A 108 42.36 17.91 11.39
C VAL A 108 41.07 17.84 10.55
N GLY A 109 41.00 18.61 9.44
CA GLY A 109 39.86 18.60 8.53
C GLY A 109 39.57 17.21 7.93
N MET A 110 40.62 16.47 7.57
CA MET A 110 40.48 15.10 7.02
C MET A 110 39.93 14.10 8.05
N VAL A 111 40.39 14.17 9.31
CA VAL A 111 39.95 13.24 10.37
C VAL A 111 38.50 13.52 10.79
N THR A 112 38.11 14.79 10.89
CA THR A 112 36.74 15.17 11.27
C THR A 112 35.75 14.96 10.12
N GLY A 113 36.16 15.25 8.88
CA GLY A 113 35.33 15.10 7.69
C GLY A 113 34.99 13.63 7.37
N ASN A 114 35.99 12.74 7.40
CA ASN A 114 35.79 11.34 7.02
C ASN A 114 34.83 10.59 7.96
N GLN A 115 34.87 10.88 9.27
CA GLN A 115 34.00 10.22 10.25
C GLN A 115 32.54 10.65 10.08
N ALA A 116 32.26 11.94 9.96
CA ALA A 116 30.89 12.45 9.78
C ALA A 116 30.28 11.98 8.45
N GLN A 117 31.05 12.05 7.35
CA GLN A 117 30.59 11.61 6.03
C GLN A 117 30.24 10.12 5.99
N SER A 118 30.99 9.28 6.71
CA SER A 118 30.71 7.84 6.76
C SER A 118 29.39 7.48 7.46
N VAL A 119 28.97 8.27 8.45
CA VAL A 119 27.72 8.07 9.19
C VAL A 119 26.53 8.51 8.34
N ASP A 120 26.65 9.66 7.69
CA ASP A 120 25.59 10.19 6.84
C ASP A 120 25.35 9.32 5.60
N GLU A 121 26.41 8.74 5.01
CA GLU A 121 26.25 7.82 3.88
C GLU A 121 25.53 6.53 4.32
N ARG A 122 25.85 5.96 5.49
CA ARG A 122 25.13 4.77 6.03
C ARG A 122 23.65 5.06 6.22
N ARG A 123 23.32 6.21 6.83
CA ARG A 123 21.92 6.65 7.00
C ARG A 123 21.23 6.80 5.66
N ARG A 124 21.89 7.42 4.68
CA ARG A 124 21.36 7.63 3.33
C ARG A 124 21.12 6.31 2.59
N VAL A 125 22.02 5.33 2.72
CA VAL A 125 21.82 3.99 2.16
C VAL A 125 20.59 3.32 2.80
N TYR A 126 20.48 3.36 4.12
CA TYR A 126 19.37 2.74 4.83
C TYR A 126 18.01 3.37 4.48
N LEU A 127 17.91 4.70 4.49
CA LEU A 127 16.67 5.40 4.15
C LEU A 127 16.23 5.11 2.71
N ARG A 128 17.18 5.02 1.75
CA ARG A 128 16.89 4.57 0.38
C ARG A 128 16.35 3.14 0.33
N HIS A 129 16.87 2.25 1.17
CA HIS A 129 16.35 0.89 1.28
C HIS A 129 14.92 0.87 1.82
N ILE A 130 14.63 1.62 2.88
CA ILE A 130 13.27 1.78 3.44
C ILE A 130 12.30 2.34 2.40
N ASP A 131 12.71 3.36 1.64
CA ASP A 131 11.85 3.96 0.63
C ASP A 131 11.52 2.98 -0.50
N ARG A 132 12.47 2.12 -0.88
CA ARG A 132 12.22 1.03 -1.83
C ARG A 132 11.18 0.04 -1.29
N CYS A 133 11.31 -0.42 -0.05
CA CYS A 133 10.35 -1.34 0.56
C CYS A 133 8.96 -0.71 0.73
N ARG A 134 8.90 0.59 1.07
CA ARG A 134 7.64 1.34 1.14
C ARG A 134 6.97 1.45 -0.22
N ARG A 135 7.74 1.71 -1.28
CA ARG A 135 7.19 1.78 -2.64
C ARG A 135 6.62 0.42 -3.06
N GLU A 136 7.37 -0.65 -2.84
CA GLU A 136 6.94 -2.00 -3.15
C GLU A 136 5.65 -2.39 -2.40
N SER A 137 5.56 -2.10 -1.09
CA SER A 137 4.32 -2.31 -0.33
C SER A 137 3.14 -1.48 -0.84
N ARG A 138 3.39 -0.24 -1.31
CA ARG A 138 2.35 0.62 -1.88
C ARG A 138 1.85 0.12 -3.23
N GLU A 139 2.75 -0.36 -4.09
CA GLU A 139 2.39 -0.95 -5.38
C GLU A 139 1.46 -2.16 -5.20
N ASP A 140 1.78 -3.05 -4.25
CA ASP A 140 0.91 -4.19 -3.92
C ASP A 140 -0.42 -3.74 -3.28
N ALA A 141 -0.38 -2.71 -2.43
CA ALA A 141 -1.58 -2.14 -1.81
C ALA A 141 -2.53 -1.48 -2.85
N GLU A 142 -1.97 -0.84 -3.88
CA GLU A 142 -2.73 -0.27 -4.99
C GLU A 142 -3.37 -1.36 -5.87
N GLN A 143 -2.66 -2.47 -6.11
CA GLN A 143 -3.22 -3.64 -6.79
C GLN A 143 -4.37 -4.25 -5.98
N GLN A 144 -4.19 -4.42 -4.67
CA GLN A 144 -5.25 -4.88 -3.77
C GLN A 144 -6.47 -3.95 -3.81
N ARG A 145 -6.29 -2.63 -3.72
CA ARG A 145 -7.39 -1.66 -3.82
C ARG A 145 -8.10 -1.76 -5.17
N SER A 146 -7.35 -1.75 -6.26
CA SER A 146 -7.89 -1.80 -7.62
C SER A 146 -8.73 -3.06 -7.83
N MET A 147 -8.27 -4.20 -7.31
CA MET A 147 -9.03 -5.43 -7.30
C MET A 147 -10.34 -5.29 -6.50
N MET A 148 -10.25 -4.81 -5.26
CA MET A 148 -11.42 -4.67 -4.38
C MET A 148 -12.46 -3.74 -4.99
N GLU A 149 -12.04 -2.61 -5.57
CA GLU A 149 -12.92 -1.67 -6.28
C GLU A 149 -13.46 -2.26 -7.59
N PHE A 150 -12.68 -3.09 -8.28
CA PHE A 150 -13.15 -3.79 -9.46
C PHE A 150 -14.28 -4.77 -9.12
N VAL A 151 -14.08 -5.59 -8.08
CA VAL A 151 -15.07 -6.57 -7.61
C VAL A 151 -16.31 -5.86 -7.05
N ASP A 152 -16.11 -4.85 -6.19
CA ASP A 152 -17.15 -4.13 -5.48
C ASP A 152 -17.15 -2.63 -5.83
N PRO A 153 -17.68 -2.28 -7.02
CA PRO A 153 -17.63 -0.94 -7.57
C PRO A 153 -18.42 0.07 -6.73
N ASP A 154 -18.11 1.35 -6.93
CA ASP A 154 -18.87 2.42 -6.30
C ASP A 154 -20.33 2.41 -6.81
N PRO A 155 -21.34 2.52 -5.92
CA PRO A 155 -22.74 2.53 -6.31
C PRO A 155 -23.11 3.56 -7.38
N HIS A 156 -22.40 4.69 -7.44
CA HIS A 156 -22.60 5.73 -8.45
C HIS A 156 -22.20 5.29 -9.87
N THR A 157 -21.34 4.27 -9.99
CA THR A 157 -20.83 3.75 -11.28
C THR A 157 -21.67 2.61 -11.84
N LEU A 158 -22.57 2.01 -11.05
CA LEU A 158 -23.39 0.86 -11.43
C LEU A 158 -24.24 1.09 -12.68
N THR A 159 -24.65 2.34 -12.94
CA THR A 159 -25.41 2.68 -14.15
C THR A 159 -24.63 2.37 -15.43
N LEU A 160 -23.30 2.43 -15.40
CA LEU A 160 -22.44 2.13 -16.55
C LEU A 160 -22.37 0.63 -16.86
N PHE A 161 -22.81 -0.23 -15.93
CA PHE A 161 -22.75 -1.67 -16.08
C PHE A 161 -23.98 -2.17 -16.86
N VAL A 162 -25.08 -1.42 -16.86
CA VAL A 162 -26.31 -1.82 -17.54
C VAL A 162 -26.05 -1.91 -19.05
N GLY A 163 -26.19 -3.10 -19.60
CA GLY A 163 -25.93 -3.40 -21.02
C GLY A 163 -24.46 -3.54 -21.39
N SER A 164 -23.53 -3.48 -20.42
CA SER A 164 -22.12 -3.82 -20.64
C SER A 164 -21.86 -5.32 -20.42
N ASN A 165 -20.64 -5.76 -20.69
CA ASN A 165 -20.19 -7.13 -20.39
C ASN A 165 -20.05 -7.41 -18.88
N ARG A 166 -20.19 -6.39 -18.03
CA ARG A 166 -20.15 -6.50 -16.56
C ARG A 166 -21.53 -6.62 -15.93
N MET A 167 -22.60 -6.50 -16.73
CA MET A 167 -23.95 -6.78 -16.25
C MET A 167 -24.08 -8.26 -15.94
N TRP A 168 -24.61 -8.58 -14.76
CA TRP A 168 -24.86 -9.95 -14.34
C TRP A 168 -23.61 -10.84 -14.37
N GLU A 169 -22.44 -10.29 -14.01
CA GLU A 169 -21.15 -11.00 -13.98
C GLU A 169 -20.95 -11.91 -12.76
N ARG A 170 -21.95 -12.03 -11.86
CA ARG A 170 -21.90 -12.89 -10.66
C ARG A 170 -22.95 -13.99 -10.69
N GLY A 171 -22.49 -15.22 -10.57
CA GLY A 171 -23.26 -16.44 -10.63
C GLY A 171 -23.51 -17.02 -9.26
N ARG A 172 -24.48 -17.94 -9.16
CA ARG A 172 -24.88 -18.59 -7.89
C ARG A 172 -23.81 -19.45 -7.22
N TYR A 173 -22.73 -19.77 -7.93
CA TYR A 173 -21.64 -20.61 -7.43
C TYR A 173 -20.33 -19.84 -7.26
N ASP A 174 -20.35 -18.53 -7.51
CA ASP A 174 -19.18 -17.69 -7.31
C ASP A 174 -19.02 -17.36 -5.82
N ASP A 175 -17.78 -17.21 -5.37
CA ASP A 175 -17.46 -16.89 -3.97
C ASP A 175 -17.98 -15.51 -3.53
N ASP A 176 -18.27 -14.61 -4.48
CA ASP A 176 -18.82 -13.28 -4.23
C ASP A 176 -20.33 -13.17 -4.52
N PHE A 177 -21.01 -14.31 -4.62
CA PHE A 177 -22.45 -14.37 -4.75
C PHE A 177 -23.14 -13.68 -3.56
N ALA A 178 -24.08 -12.79 -3.86
CA ALA A 178 -24.82 -12.00 -2.88
C ALA A 178 -23.92 -11.15 -1.94
N HIS A 179 -22.68 -10.86 -2.33
CA HIS A 179 -21.85 -9.85 -1.66
C HIS A 179 -22.27 -8.45 -2.11
N VAL A 180 -22.53 -7.57 -1.15
CA VAL A 180 -22.97 -6.20 -1.44
C VAL A 180 -22.16 -5.19 -0.64
N ARG A 181 -21.68 -4.14 -1.30
CA ARG A 181 -20.89 -3.07 -0.68
C ARG A 181 -21.78 -2.21 0.23
N ILE A 182 -21.37 -2.08 1.48
CA ILE A 182 -22.06 -1.27 2.49
C ILE A 182 -21.37 0.07 2.75
N GLY A 183 -20.11 0.23 2.33
CA GLY A 183 -19.35 1.45 2.51
C GLY A 183 -17.87 1.28 2.20
N THR A 184 -17.04 2.16 2.75
CA THR A 184 -15.58 2.07 2.73
C THR A 184 -15.03 2.05 4.16
N ALA A 185 -13.95 1.30 4.37
CA ALA A 185 -13.23 1.31 5.64
C ALA A 185 -11.75 0.98 5.43
N SER A 186 -10.98 1.08 6.51
CA SER A 186 -9.61 0.56 6.55
C SER A 186 -9.61 -0.95 6.76
N GLN A 187 -8.85 -1.67 5.92
CA GLN A 187 -8.62 -3.10 6.04
C GLN A 187 -7.12 -3.39 6.16
N ARG A 188 -6.76 -4.63 6.50
CA ARG A 188 -5.36 -5.05 6.53
C ARG A 188 -4.80 -5.17 5.11
N ALA A 189 -3.59 -4.65 4.90
CA ALA A 189 -2.87 -4.86 3.66
C ALA A 189 -2.36 -6.32 3.58
N ARG A 190 -2.43 -6.93 2.39
CA ARG A 190 -1.92 -8.29 2.15
C ARG A 190 -0.39 -8.32 2.15
N THR A 191 0.23 -7.31 1.53
CA THR A 191 1.68 -7.11 1.57
C THR A 191 2.04 -6.03 2.57
N HIS A 192 2.90 -6.36 3.53
CA HIS A 192 3.36 -5.40 4.52
C HIS A 192 4.85 -5.55 4.83
N VAL A 193 5.46 -4.48 5.32
CA VAL A 193 6.86 -4.48 5.74
C VAL A 193 6.96 -5.21 7.08
N SER A 194 7.95 -6.10 7.22
CA SER A 194 8.26 -6.78 8.46
C SER A 194 9.74 -6.63 8.84
N ILE A 195 10.05 -6.87 10.11
CA ILE A 195 11.43 -6.85 10.61
C ILE A 195 12.00 -8.26 10.41
N GLY A 196 13.15 -8.36 9.75
CA GLY A 196 13.86 -9.63 9.58
C GLY A 196 14.49 -10.16 10.89
N GLU A 197 15.35 -11.16 10.76
CA GLU A 197 16.06 -11.75 11.91
C GLU A 197 16.86 -10.68 12.66
N THR A 198 16.60 -10.61 13.97
CA THR A 198 17.07 -9.51 14.80
C THR A 198 18.31 -9.94 15.57
N ASN A 199 19.45 -9.30 15.33
CA ASN A 199 20.54 -9.27 16.31
C ASN A 199 20.20 -8.21 17.37
N ALA A 200 20.44 -8.51 18.64
CA ALA A 200 20.20 -7.55 19.72
C ALA A 200 21.18 -6.37 19.58
N VAL A 201 20.75 -5.31 18.88
CA VAL A 201 21.52 -4.07 18.73
C VAL A 201 21.09 -3.12 19.85
N GLU A 202 22.01 -2.81 20.77
CA GLU A 202 21.72 -1.96 21.93
C GLU A 202 21.57 -0.48 21.56
N ASP A 203 22.30 0.00 20.54
CA ASP A 203 22.35 1.41 20.13
C ASP A 203 21.99 1.58 18.65
N ILE A 204 20.74 1.96 18.36
CA ILE A 204 20.22 2.14 16.99
C ILE A 204 20.14 3.63 16.63
N ASP A 205 20.48 4.02 15.39
CA ASP A 205 20.30 5.40 14.93
C ASP A 205 18.81 5.83 15.00
N PRO A 206 18.46 6.90 15.74
CA PRO A 206 17.07 7.25 16.02
C PRO A 206 16.29 7.66 14.77
N ILE A 207 16.96 8.23 13.76
CA ILE A 207 16.34 8.64 12.50
C ILE A 207 15.94 7.38 11.70
N CYS A 208 16.86 6.44 11.56
CA CYS A 208 16.60 5.17 10.89
C CYS A 208 15.52 4.34 11.63
N ALA A 209 15.56 4.29 12.97
CA ALA A 209 14.55 3.61 13.78
C ALA A 209 13.15 4.20 13.60
N LEU A 210 13.03 5.54 13.55
CA LEU A 210 11.76 6.22 13.30
C LEU A 210 11.23 5.96 11.90
N ALA A 211 12.11 5.97 10.89
CA ALA A 211 11.76 5.67 9.51
C ALA A 211 11.22 4.24 9.37
N LEU A 212 11.89 3.26 9.97
CA LEU A 212 11.45 1.87 10.02
C LEU A 212 10.07 1.75 10.69
N ARG A 213 9.90 2.34 11.88
CA ARG A 213 8.62 2.28 12.62
C ARG A 213 7.45 2.86 11.81
N ARG A 214 7.69 3.94 11.06
CA ARG A 214 6.68 4.52 10.16
C ARG A 214 6.37 3.60 8.99
N ALA A 215 7.38 3.04 8.35
CA ALA A 215 7.21 2.09 7.25
C ALA A 215 6.40 0.85 7.66
N LEU A 216 6.68 0.28 8.84
CA LEU A 216 5.92 -0.83 9.40
C LEU A 216 4.44 -0.46 9.61
N ARG A 217 4.16 0.69 10.24
CA ARG A 217 2.77 1.10 10.51
C ARG A 217 1.96 1.41 9.25
N GLU A 218 2.57 2.13 8.31
CA GLU A 218 1.89 2.53 7.07
C GLU A 218 1.60 1.34 6.16
N SER A 219 2.48 0.34 6.14
CA SER A 219 2.32 -0.84 5.29
C SER A 219 1.29 -1.85 5.80
N LEU A 220 0.80 -1.73 7.04
CA LEU A 220 -0.15 -2.68 7.62
C LEU A 220 -1.60 -2.43 7.22
N VAL A 221 -1.95 -1.18 6.87
CA VAL A 221 -3.34 -0.73 6.75
C VAL A 221 -3.58 -0.15 5.38
N LEU A 222 -4.58 -0.71 4.69
CA LEU A 222 -5.11 -0.19 3.45
C LEU A 222 -6.39 0.60 3.74
N SER A 223 -6.34 1.91 3.59
CA SER A 223 -7.48 2.81 3.83
C SER A 223 -8.40 2.95 2.62
N ASP A 224 -9.64 3.33 2.89
CA ASP A 224 -10.67 3.70 1.91
C ASP A 224 -10.99 2.60 0.88
N VAL A 225 -11.03 1.35 1.32
CA VAL A 225 -11.40 0.21 0.47
C VAL A 225 -12.84 -0.23 0.71
N PRO A 226 -13.53 -0.77 -0.32
CA PRO A 226 -14.91 -1.21 -0.17
C PRO A 226 -15.02 -2.29 0.90
N VAL A 227 -16.03 -2.16 1.75
CA VAL A 227 -16.43 -3.19 2.71
C VAL A 227 -17.76 -3.75 2.27
N CYS A 228 -17.84 -5.07 2.26
CA CYS A 228 -18.98 -5.81 1.75
C CYS A 228 -19.61 -6.66 2.82
N LEU A 229 -20.90 -6.88 2.67
CA LEU A 229 -21.70 -7.78 3.46
C LEU A 229 -22.13 -8.94 2.56
N ALA A 230 -21.78 -10.16 2.97
CA ALA A 230 -22.26 -11.38 2.33
C ALA A 230 -23.70 -11.63 2.76
N LEU A 231 -24.69 -11.16 1.98
CA LEU A 231 -26.10 -11.28 2.37
C LEU A 231 -26.56 -12.73 2.53
N GLY A 232 -25.92 -13.68 1.84
CA GLY A 232 -26.21 -15.11 1.95
C GLY A 232 -25.92 -15.69 3.33
N ASP A 233 -25.00 -15.09 4.09
CA ASP A 233 -24.62 -15.57 5.43
C ASP A 233 -25.61 -15.13 6.52
N PHE A 234 -26.53 -14.21 6.20
CA PHE A 234 -27.48 -13.65 7.15
C PHE A 234 -28.91 -13.93 6.73
N SER A 235 -29.71 -14.49 7.65
CA SER A 235 -31.15 -14.65 7.42
C SER A 235 -31.91 -13.31 7.45
N THR A 236 -31.38 -12.32 8.16
CA THR A 236 -32.04 -11.02 8.37
C THR A 236 -31.00 -9.93 8.64
N VAL A 237 -31.13 -8.81 7.94
CA VAL A 237 -30.28 -7.63 8.13
C VAL A 237 -31.17 -6.44 8.52
N TYR A 238 -30.89 -5.85 9.67
CA TYR A 238 -31.61 -4.66 10.16
C TYR A 238 -30.83 -3.40 9.80
N ILE A 239 -31.48 -2.47 9.09
CA ILE A 239 -30.88 -1.18 8.70
C ILE A 239 -31.66 -0.07 9.40
N GLY A 240 -31.01 0.58 10.35
CA GLY A 240 -31.54 1.71 11.10
C GLY A 240 -31.09 3.08 10.56
N GLY A 241 -31.67 4.14 11.11
CA GLY A 241 -31.29 5.53 10.83
C GLY A 241 -32.16 6.22 9.77
N SER A 242 -32.05 7.56 9.73
CA SER A 242 -32.81 8.42 8.80
C SER A 242 -32.53 8.10 7.33
N ASP A 243 -31.32 7.64 7.02
CA ASP A 243 -30.87 7.32 5.66
C ASP A 243 -31.00 5.84 5.29
N GLY A 244 -31.64 5.02 6.13
CA GLY A 244 -31.75 3.56 5.91
C GLY A 244 -32.33 3.19 4.54
N ARG A 245 -33.32 3.95 4.03
CA ARG A 245 -33.88 3.73 2.68
C ARG A 245 -32.88 3.99 1.56
N LYS A 246 -31.95 4.94 1.74
CA LYS A 246 -30.90 5.23 0.76
C LYS A 246 -29.88 4.10 0.71
N VAL A 247 -29.48 3.60 1.88
CA VAL A 247 -28.61 2.43 2.01
C VAL A 247 -29.25 1.22 1.35
N VAL A 248 -30.49 0.87 1.72
CA VAL A 248 -31.23 -0.26 1.10
C VAL A 248 -31.28 -0.12 -0.41
N ARG A 249 -31.56 1.07 -0.93
CA ARG A 249 -31.60 1.31 -2.38
C ARG A 249 -30.25 1.08 -3.05
N SER A 250 -29.16 1.52 -2.41
CA SER A 250 -27.80 1.26 -2.88
C SER A 250 -27.49 -0.23 -2.91
N LEU A 251 -27.84 -0.95 -1.84
CA LEU A 251 -27.62 -2.39 -1.74
C LEU A 251 -28.39 -3.14 -2.83
N LEU A 252 -29.68 -2.81 -2.99
CA LEU A 252 -30.52 -3.42 -4.01
C LEU A 252 -30.04 -3.10 -5.43
N ALA A 253 -29.61 -1.85 -5.68
CA ALA A 253 -29.06 -1.44 -6.97
C ALA A 253 -27.83 -2.28 -7.35
N GLN A 254 -26.87 -2.43 -6.43
CA GLN A 254 -25.71 -3.28 -6.68
C GLN A 254 -26.09 -4.74 -6.91
N LEU A 255 -27.02 -5.27 -6.10
CA LEU A 255 -27.46 -6.65 -6.21
C LEU A 255 -28.08 -6.97 -7.58
N VAL A 256 -28.98 -6.11 -8.08
CA VAL A 256 -29.65 -6.31 -9.39
C VAL A 256 -28.77 -6.03 -10.61
N THR A 257 -27.74 -5.20 -10.46
CA THR A 257 -26.79 -4.92 -11.54
C THR A 257 -25.81 -6.06 -11.72
N LEU A 258 -25.36 -6.69 -10.62
CA LEU A 258 -24.35 -7.74 -10.64
C LEU A 258 -24.92 -9.16 -10.73
N HIS A 259 -26.19 -9.37 -10.40
CA HIS A 259 -26.84 -10.69 -10.48
C HIS A 259 -28.05 -10.66 -11.41
N GLY A 260 -28.18 -11.71 -12.22
CA GLY A 260 -29.32 -11.90 -13.09
C GLY A 260 -30.62 -12.24 -12.34
N PRO A 261 -31.78 -12.02 -12.97
CA PRO A 261 -33.10 -12.30 -12.37
C PRO A 261 -33.34 -13.79 -12.07
N GLU A 262 -32.57 -14.68 -12.67
CA GLU A 262 -32.56 -16.13 -12.39
C GLU A 262 -31.88 -16.47 -11.07
N ALA A 263 -30.96 -15.62 -10.59
CA ALA A 263 -30.17 -15.86 -9.39
C ALA A 263 -30.77 -15.21 -8.14
N VAL A 264 -31.35 -14.01 -8.28
CA VAL A 264 -31.89 -13.23 -7.15
C VAL A 264 -33.31 -12.77 -7.43
N ARG A 265 -34.19 -12.91 -6.43
CA ARG A 265 -35.55 -12.36 -6.44
C ARG A 265 -35.69 -11.31 -5.35
N ILE A 266 -36.35 -10.20 -5.66
CA ILE A 266 -36.59 -9.10 -4.73
C ILE A 266 -38.10 -8.98 -4.50
N MET A 267 -38.49 -8.97 -3.23
CA MET A 267 -39.86 -8.68 -2.80
C MET A 267 -39.81 -7.46 -1.88
N VAL A 268 -40.62 -6.45 -2.19
CA VAL A 268 -40.72 -5.23 -1.38
C VAL A 268 -42.07 -5.24 -0.68
N CYS A 269 -42.03 -5.32 0.66
CA CYS A 269 -43.20 -5.17 1.52
C CYS A 269 -43.10 -3.80 2.18
N GLY A 270 -44.02 -2.90 1.86
CA GLY A 270 -44.09 -1.57 2.44
C GLY A 270 -45.52 -1.21 2.80
N HIS A 271 -45.68 -0.39 3.83
CA HIS A 271 -46.93 0.33 4.03
C HIS A 271 -47.05 1.40 2.94
N PRO A 272 -48.23 1.57 2.29
CA PRO A 272 -48.46 2.62 1.30
C PRO A 272 -48.15 4.01 1.86
#